data_AF-A0A925D900-F1
#
_entry.id   AF-A0A925D900-F1
#
_cell.length_a   1.000
_cell.length_b   1.000
_cell.length_c   1.000
_cell.angle_alpha   90.00
_cell.angle_beta   90.00
_cell.angle_gamma   90.00
#
_symmetry.space_group_name_H-M   'P 1'
#
loop_
_entity.id
_entity.type
_entity.pdbx_description
1 polymer ?
#
loop_
_entity_poly.entity_id
_entity_poly.type
_entity_poly.pdbx_seq_one_letter_code
_entity_poly.pdbx_strand_id
1 'polypeptide(L)'
;MADALIANGRDLEAELEWLAQLLERRLALYFAEASTCPLLPSPETPPPALEASQSPYARFVLQHRLTPAERAVLLLALAPHLRPQLLDVLCTRNETTQRGFAEFGGVQGVSHGGFLPTGETAVFLLAGDDLSTRLASSRLLDADQKLSRLDILQLAAAPPNESALAGALQVSRRFLGLVTRGCETSPAFDQHFPARRVHTNLTWHDLVLPNTTLEQLEEIRDWLLHGRTLLHDWGMGSRLRPGYTSLFCGPPGTGKTLSACLLGKLCNCEVYKIDLSMVVSKYIGETEKNLARVFDQAEHRGWILFFDEADALFGKRTRVEDS
;
A
#
# COMPACT_ATOMS: atom_id res chain seq x y z
N MET A 1 0.39 23.63 7.86
CA MET A 1 0.74 22.23 8.22
C MET A 1 0.32 21.88 9.64
N ALA A 2 0.62 22.69 10.65
CA ALA A 2 0.23 22.42 12.04
C ALA A 2 -1.30 22.24 12.23
N ASP A 3 -2.12 23.14 11.66
CA ASP A 3 -3.58 23.05 11.78
C ASP A 3 -4.17 21.80 11.10
N ALA A 4 -3.57 21.36 9.99
CA ALA A 4 -3.99 20.14 9.29
C ALA A 4 -3.68 18.87 10.09
N LEU A 5 -2.57 18.84 10.83
CA LEU A 5 -2.21 17.72 11.71
C LEU A 5 -3.09 17.67 12.95
N ILE A 6 -3.44 18.82 13.53
CA ILE A 6 -4.39 18.89 14.65
C ILE A 6 -5.77 18.38 14.21
N ALA A 7 -6.24 18.81 13.03
CA ALA A 7 -7.49 18.28 12.45
C ALA A 7 -7.40 16.77 12.21
N ASN A 8 -6.27 16.27 11.71
CA ASN A 8 -6.04 14.84 11.51
C ASN A 8 -6.10 14.05 12.80
N GLY A 9 -5.50 14.55 13.88
CA GLY A 9 -5.57 13.94 15.19
C GLY A 9 -7.01 13.81 15.69
N ARG A 10 -7.83 14.85 15.51
CA ARG A 10 -9.26 14.82 15.92
C ARG A 10 -10.08 13.83 15.13
N ASP A 11 -9.88 13.73 13.82
CA ASP A 11 -10.62 12.78 12.99
C ASP A 11 -10.21 11.34 13.31
N LEU A 12 -8.92 11.08 13.48
CA LEU A 12 -8.42 9.77 13.89
C LEU A 12 -8.88 9.39 15.29
N GLU A 13 -8.98 10.34 16.21
CA GLU A 13 -9.55 10.13 17.54
C GLU A 13 -11.00 9.64 17.45
N ALA A 14 -11.84 10.33 16.68
CA ALA A 14 -13.24 9.96 16.50
C ALA A 14 -13.39 8.59 15.82
N GLU A 15 -12.52 8.27 14.87
CA GLU A 15 -12.48 6.96 14.20
C GLU A 15 -12.02 5.84 15.12
N LEU A 16 -11.01 6.07 15.96
CA LEU A 16 -10.57 5.09 16.96
C LEU A 16 -11.64 4.87 18.04
N GLU A 17 -12.35 5.91 18.45
CA GLU A 17 -13.50 5.78 19.36
C GLU A 17 -14.61 4.93 18.72
N TRP A 18 -14.88 5.14 17.44
CA TRP A 18 -15.81 4.30 16.69
C TRP A 18 -15.34 2.84 16.59
N LEU A 19 -14.05 2.58 16.35
CA LEU A 19 -13.48 1.23 16.40
C LEU A 19 -13.69 0.58 17.77
N ALA A 20 -13.48 1.32 18.86
CA ALA A 20 -13.71 0.83 20.22
C ALA A 20 -15.18 0.41 20.42
N GLN A 21 -16.14 1.22 19.95
CA GLN A 21 -17.56 0.89 19.99
C GLN A 21 -17.90 -0.37 19.17
N LEU A 22 -17.26 -0.56 18.00
CA LEU A 22 -17.44 -1.77 17.20
C LEU A 22 -16.92 -3.01 17.92
N LEU A 23 -15.74 -2.92 18.57
CA LEU A 23 -15.16 -4.01 19.35
C LEU A 23 -16.04 -4.36 20.55
N GLU A 24 -16.49 -3.36 21.32
CA GLU A 24 -17.39 -3.56 22.45
C GLU A 24 -18.69 -4.23 22.01
N ARG A 25 -19.30 -3.75 20.92
CA ARG A 25 -20.51 -4.35 20.35
C ARG A 25 -20.28 -5.79 19.89
N ARG A 26 -19.16 -6.07 19.22
CA ARG A 26 -18.82 -7.44 18.76
C ARG A 26 -18.64 -8.39 19.93
N LEU A 27 -17.88 -7.98 20.94
CA LEU A 27 -17.64 -8.80 22.13
C LEU A 27 -18.93 -9.02 22.92
N ALA A 28 -19.77 -7.99 23.08
CA ALA A 28 -21.08 -8.13 23.72
C ALA A 28 -21.97 -9.14 23.00
N LEU A 29 -22.00 -9.12 21.66
CA LEU A 29 -22.76 -10.09 20.86
C LEU A 29 -22.21 -11.52 21.01
N TYR A 30 -20.89 -11.65 21.04
CA TYR A 30 -20.20 -12.94 21.19
C TYR A 30 -20.48 -13.56 22.57
N PHE A 31 -20.27 -12.82 23.66
CA PHE A 31 -20.48 -13.33 25.03
C PHE A 31 -21.94 -13.49 25.42
N ALA A 32 -22.87 -12.81 24.73
CA ALA A 32 -24.30 -13.00 24.94
C ALA A 32 -24.85 -14.27 24.26
N GLU A 33 -24.02 -15.05 23.55
CA GLU A 33 -24.43 -16.21 22.76
C GLU A 33 -25.64 -15.91 21.85
N ALA A 34 -25.63 -14.71 21.24
CA ALA A 34 -26.75 -14.25 20.44
C ALA A 34 -27.00 -15.22 19.27
N SER A 35 -28.27 -15.61 19.08
CA SER A 35 -28.66 -16.57 18.02
C SER A 35 -28.34 -16.09 16.61
N THR A 36 -28.08 -14.79 16.44
CA THR A 36 -27.65 -14.17 15.18
C THR A 36 -26.56 -13.14 15.46
N CYS A 37 -25.44 -13.24 14.74
CA CYS A 37 -24.33 -12.29 14.84
C CYS A 37 -24.35 -11.37 13.60
N PRO A 38 -24.87 -10.13 13.69
CA PRO A 38 -24.96 -9.25 12.53
C PRO A 38 -23.57 -8.84 12.02
N LEU A 39 -23.52 -8.48 10.74
CA LEU A 39 -22.37 -7.81 10.15
C LEU A 39 -22.16 -6.44 10.81
N LEU A 40 -20.91 -6.14 11.11
CA LEU A 40 -20.47 -4.82 11.55
C LEU A 40 -19.52 -4.23 10.50
N PRO A 41 -19.49 -2.90 10.33
CA PRO A 41 -20.38 -1.92 10.95
C PRO A 41 -21.83 -2.03 10.46
N SER A 42 -22.81 -1.74 11.32
CA SER A 42 -24.24 -1.73 10.97
C SER A 42 -24.78 -0.29 10.96
N PRO A 43 -26.00 -0.04 10.45
CA PRO A 43 -26.62 1.29 10.53
C PRO A 43 -26.80 1.83 11.95
N GLU A 44 -26.78 0.95 12.97
CA GLU A 44 -26.85 1.34 14.39
C GLU A 44 -25.52 1.90 14.90
N THR A 45 -24.40 1.58 14.25
CA THR A 45 -23.05 2.03 14.59
C THR A 45 -22.39 2.72 13.37
N PRO A 46 -22.95 3.84 12.89
CA PRO A 46 -22.44 4.51 11.69
C PRO A 46 -21.03 5.05 11.93
N PRO A 47 -20.15 5.03 10.91
CA PRO A 47 -18.84 5.63 11.04
C PRO A 47 -18.93 7.16 11.17
N PRO A 48 -17.90 7.81 11.78
CA PRO A 48 -17.83 9.26 11.87
C PRO A 48 -17.93 9.94 10.50
N ALA A 49 -18.62 11.09 10.47
CA ALA A 49 -18.74 11.93 9.28
C ALA A 49 -17.41 12.68 9.02
N LEU A 50 -16.93 12.65 7.77
CA LEU A 50 -15.62 13.21 7.38
C LEU A 50 -15.75 14.30 6.29
N GLU A 51 -16.95 14.55 5.77
CA GLU A 51 -17.21 15.37 4.58
C GLU A 51 -16.78 16.83 4.73
N ALA A 52 -16.84 17.35 5.96
CA ALA A 52 -16.44 18.73 6.28
C ALA A 52 -14.95 18.87 6.64
N SER A 53 -14.23 17.76 6.83
CA SER A 53 -12.85 17.80 7.29
C SER A 53 -11.85 17.92 6.13
N GLN A 54 -10.77 18.66 6.37
CA GLN A 54 -9.65 18.80 5.45
C GLN A 54 -8.42 18.00 5.88
N SER A 55 -8.56 17.09 6.84
CA SER A 55 -7.42 16.29 7.31
C SER A 55 -6.89 15.36 6.20
N PRO A 56 -5.59 15.02 6.24
CA PRO A 56 -5.00 14.03 5.34
C PRO A 56 -5.77 12.70 5.34
N TYR A 57 -6.17 12.19 6.51
CA TYR A 57 -6.95 10.96 6.62
C TYR A 57 -8.35 11.11 6.00
N ALA A 58 -9.08 12.18 6.32
CA ALA A 58 -10.42 12.42 5.77
C ALA A 58 -10.40 12.53 4.24
N ARG A 59 -9.44 13.30 3.69
CA ARG A 59 -9.25 13.42 2.24
C ARG A 59 -9.00 12.08 1.60
N PHE A 60 -8.17 11.24 2.22
CA PHE A 60 -7.87 9.91 1.71
C PHE A 60 -9.12 9.02 1.67
N VAL A 61 -9.88 8.96 2.77
CA VAL A 61 -11.12 8.17 2.87
C VAL A 61 -12.13 8.61 1.81
N LEU A 62 -12.31 9.92 1.62
CA LEU A 62 -13.25 10.49 0.66
C LEU A 62 -12.79 10.27 -0.79
N GLN A 63 -11.51 10.47 -1.09
CA GLN A 63 -10.93 10.29 -2.42
C GLN A 63 -11.06 8.84 -2.90
N HIS A 64 -10.81 7.88 -2.02
CA HIS A 64 -10.85 6.45 -2.35
C HIS A 64 -12.20 5.78 -2.06
N ARG A 65 -13.18 6.55 -1.55
CA ARG A 65 -14.53 6.07 -1.19
C ARG A 65 -14.47 4.78 -0.40
N LEU A 66 -13.77 4.80 0.74
CA LEU A 66 -13.68 3.62 1.60
C LEU A 66 -15.04 3.32 2.22
N THR A 67 -15.45 2.06 2.13
CA THR A 67 -16.65 1.54 2.79
C THR A 67 -16.45 1.50 4.31
N PRO A 68 -17.53 1.44 5.11
CA PRO A 68 -17.41 1.29 6.55
C PRO A 68 -16.60 0.05 6.97
N ALA A 69 -16.77 -1.07 6.30
CA ALA A 69 -15.99 -2.29 6.57
C ALA A 69 -14.49 -2.08 6.28
N GLU A 70 -14.14 -1.47 5.14
CA GLU A 70 -12.75 -1.13 4.81
C GLU A 70 -12.14 -0.16 5.85
N ARG A 71 -12.91 0.83 6.31
CA ARG A 71 -12.49 1.77 7.37
C ARG A 71 -12.23 1.04 8.68
N ALA A 72 -13.11 0.15 9.12
CA ALA A 72 -12.94 -0.62 10.35
C ALA A 72 -11.67 -1.50 10.32
N VAL A 73 -11.43 -2.22 9.21
CA VAL A 73 -10.22 -3.03 9.03
C VAL A 73 -8.95 -2.17 9.01
N LEU A 74 -9.01 -1.02 8.35
CA LEU A 74 -7.90 -0.08 8.32
C LEU A 74 -7.57 0.46 9.71
N LEU A 75 -8.58 0.86 10.49
CA LEU A 75 -8.41 1.34 11.85
C LEU A 75 -7.87 0.27 12.78
N LEU A 76 -8.33 -0.98 12.61
CA LEU A 76 -7.80 -2.12 13.35
C LEU A 76 -6.29 -2.25 13.12
N ALA A 77 -5.83 -2.16 11.87
CA ALA A 77 -4.40 -2.21 11.55
C ALA A 77 -3.62 -0.96 12.01
N LEU A 78 -4.26 0.22 12.10
CA LEU A 78 -3.65 1.44 12.61
C LEU A 78 -3.56 1.48 14.15
N ALA A 79 -4.47 0.81 14.85
CA ALA A 79 -4.59 0.89 16.31
C ALA A 79 -3.29 0.59 17.06
N PRO A 80 -2.49 -0.46 16.73
CA PRO A 80 -1.20 -0.71 17.39
C PRO A 80 -0.21 0.45 17.31
N HIS A 81 -0.34 1.32 16.29
CA HIS A 81 0.56 2.44 16.06
C HIS A 81 0.09 3.75 16.69
N LEU A 82 -1.23 3.91 16.89
CA LEU A 82 -1.84 5.15 17.36
C LEU A 82 -2.36 5.05 18.81
N ARG A 83 -2.97 3.92 19.16
CA ARG A 83 -3.57 3.62 20.46
C ARG A 83 -3.53 2.10 20.72
N PRO A 84 -2.36 1.54 21.07
CA PRO A 84 -2.23 0.08 21.24
C PRO A 84 -3.15 -0.47 22.33
N GLN A 85 -3.42 0.30 23.39
CA GLN A 85 -4.26 -0.12 24.52
C GLN A 85 -5.72 -0.40 24.11
N LEU A 86 -6.17 0.13 22.97
CA LEU A 86 -7.53 -0.10 22.47
C LEU A 86 -7.78 -1.59 22.19
N LEU A 87 -6.74 -2.34 21.83
CA LEU A 87 -6.84 -3.76 21.49
C LEU A 87 -6.63 -4.69 22.70
N ASP A 88 -6.29 -4.16 23.88
CA ASP A 88 -6.05 -4.99 25.07
C ASP A 88 -7.30 -5.78 25.50
N VAL A 89 -8.49 -5.31 25.14
CA VAL A 89 -9.76 -6.03 25.35
C VAL A 89 -9.80 -7.40 24.64
N LEU A 90 -9.04 -7.57 23.56
CA LEU A 90 -8.93 -8.83 22.82
C LEU A 90 -7.92 -9.80 23.45
N CYS A 91 -7.13 -9.35 24.42
CA CYS A 91 -6.26 -10.22 25.23
C CYS A 91 -7.02 -10.94 26.36
N THR A 92 -8.35 -10.80 26.43
CA THR A 92 -9.19 -11.46 27.43
C THR A 92 -9.04 -12.98 27.38
N ARG A 93 -8.86 -13.60 28.54
CA ARG A 93 -8.74 -15.05 28.68
C ARG A 93 -10.05 -15.65 29.17
N ASN A 94 -10.37 -16.84 28.67
CA ASN A 94 -11.47 -17.63 29.18
C ASN A 94 -11.16 -18.07 30.62
N GLU A 95 -12.08 -17.80 31.55
CA GLU A 95 -11.89 -18.05 32.98
C GLU A 95 -11.69 -19.53 33.30
N THR A 96 -12.35 -20.42 32.56
CA THR A 96 -12.29 -21.87 32.77
C THR A 96 -11.00 -22.49 32.21
N THR A 97 -10.62 -22.11 30.99
CA THR A 97 -9.49 -22.75 30.28
C THR A 97 -8.17 -22.00 30.44
N GLN A 98 -8.20 -20.75 30.93
CA GLN A 98 -7.06 -19.83 31.00
C GLN A 98 -6.39 -19.56 29.64
N ARG A 99 -7.06 -19.90 28.54
CA ARG A 99 -6.63 -19.66 27.16
C ARG A 99 -7.32 -18.43 26.59
N GLY A 100 -6.68 -17.78 25.61
CA GLY A 100 -7.34 -16.79 24.77
C GLY A 100 -8.36 -17.45 23.84
N PHE A 101 -9.30 -16.65 23.35
CA PHE A 101 -10.26 -17.08 22.33
C PHE A 101 -9.56 -17.12 20.96
N ALA A 102 -9.63 -18.28 20.29
CA ALA A 102 -8.95 -18.46 19.00
C ALA A 102 -9.56 -17.59 17.90
N GLU A 103 -10.86 -17.30 18.04
CA GLU A 103 -11.68 -16.49 17.15
C GLU A 103 -11.21 -15.04 17.11
N PHE A 104 -10.66 -14.53 18.22
CA PHE A 104 -10.18 -13.13 18.29
C PHE A 104 -8.90 -12.94 17.48
N GLY A 105 -8.17 -14.03 17.22
CA GLY A 105 -6.88 -14.00 16.54
C GLY A 105 -5.82 -13.21 17.31
N GLY A 106 -4.95 -12.55 16.57
CA GLY A 106 -3.89 -11.72 17.13
C GLY A 106 -2.55 -12.42 17.34
N VAL A 107 -1.49 -11.66 17.17
CA VAL A 107 -0.10 -12.06 17.51
C VAL A 107 0.42 -11.13 18.59
N GLN A 108 1.22 -11.66 19.51
CA GLN A 108 1.82 -10.83 20.55
C GLN A 108 3.03 -10.07 20.00
N GLY A 109 3.02 -8.75 20.16
CA GLY A 109 4.09 -7.87 19.69
C GLY A 109 5.39 -8.09 20.48
N VAL A 110 6.50 -8.32 19.78
CA VAL A 110 7.80 -8.65 20.41
C VAL A 110 8.36 -7.49 21.25
N SER A 111 8.19 -6.24 20.80
CA SER A 111 8.85 -5.08 21.43
C SER A 111 8.07 -4.45 22.59
N HIS A 112 6.74 -4.47 22.54
CA HIS A 112 5.89 -3.80 23.53
C HIS A 112 4.84 -4.72 24.17
N GLY A 113 4.83 -6.01 23.81
CA GLY A 113 3.93 -7.01 24.37
C GLY A 113 2.45 -6.86 24.01
N GLY A 114 2.10 -5.85 23.21
CA GLY A 114 0.73 -5.51 22.83
C GLY A 114 0.14 -6.45 21.78
N PHE A 115 -1.17 -6.33 21.57
CA PHE A 115 -1.93 -7.13 20.62
C PHE A 115 -1.74 -6.61 19.18
N LEU A 116 -1.19 -7.44 18.30
CA LEU A 116 -1.14 -7.17 16.86
C LEU A 116 -2.29 -7.90 16.18
N PRO A 117 -3.28 -7.18 15.62
CA PRO A 117 -4.45 -7.81 15.02
C PRO A 117 -4.07 -8.60 13.77
N THR A 118 -4.76 -9.71 13.55
CA THR A 118 -4.58 -10.57 12.38
C THR A 118 -5.76 -10.48 11.43
N GLY A 119 -5.67 -11.18 10.29
CA GLY A 119 -6.83 -11.38 9.42
C GLY A 119 -8.01 -12.00 10.17
N GLU A 120 -7.76 -12.90 11.12
CA GLU A 120 -8.81 -13.48 11.97
C GLU A 120 -9.46 -12.41 12.84
N THR A 121 -8.69 -11.50 13.42
CA THR A 121 -9.23 -10.37 14.19
C THR A 121 -10.14 -9.48 13.33
N ALA A 122 -9.74 -9.20 12.08
CA ALA A 122 -10.55 -8.40 11.16
C ALA A 122 -11.88 -9.11 10.84
N VAL A 123 -11.83 -10.39 10.52
CA VAL A 123 -13.02 -11.18 10.18
C VAL A 123 -13.93 -11.34 11.40
N PHE A 124 -13.37 -11.55 12.60
CA PHE A 124 -14.12 -11.57 13.84
C PHE A 124 -14.84 -10.26 14.10
N LEU A 125 -14.17 -9.12 13.96
CA LEU A 125 -14.78 -7.80 14.12
C LEU A 125 -15.98 -7.61 13.17
N LEU A 126 -15.82 -7.97 11.90
CA LEU A 126 -16.84 -7.74 10.87
C LEU A 126 -17.99 -8.76 10.90
N ALA A 127 -17.71 -10.03 11.15
CA ALA A 127 -18.66 -11.13 10.94
C ALA A 127 -18.97 -11.98 12.19
N GLY A 128 -18.17 -11.87 13.26
CA GLY A 128 -18.31 -12.75 14.42
C GLY A 128 -18.12 -14.21 14.03
N ASP A 129 -19.07 -15.07 14.42
CA ASP A 129 -18.97 -16.53 14.27
C ASP A 129 -19.73 -17.11 13.07
N ASP A 130 -20.52 -16.29 12.37
CA ASP A 130 -21.29 -16.78 11.23
C ASP A 130 -20.37 -17.11 10.04
N LEU A 131 -20.21 -18.40 9.74
CA LEU A 131 -19.27 -18.88 8.73
C LEU A 131 -19.50 -18.25 7.34
N SER A 132 -20.74 -18.01 6.97
CA SER A 132 -21.09 -17.47 5.64
C SER A 132 -20.59 -16.04 5.47
N THR A 133 -20.81 -15.19 6.47
CA THR A 133 -20.36 -13.80 6.50
C THR A 133 -18.86 -13.70 6.76
N ARG A 134 -18.26 -14.65 7.49
CA ARG A 134 -16.81 -14.74 7.67
C ARG A 134 -16.08 -14.96 6.34
N LEU A 135 -16.55 -15.91 5.53
CA LEU A 135 -15.98 -16.18 4.20
C LEU A 135 -16.18 -15.01 3.22
N ALA A 136 -17.27 -14.25 3.35
CA ALA A 136 -17.48 -13.04 2.57
C ALA A 136 -16.54 -11.90 3.02
N SER A 137 -16.37 -11.73 4.33
CA SER A 137 -15.54 -10.67 4.92
C SER A 137 -14.05 -10.91 4.73
N SER A 138 -13.59 -12.16 4.74
CA SER A 138 -12.18 -12.50 4.52
C SER A 138 -11.67 -12.02 3.15
N ARG A 139 -12.56 -11.97 2.15
CA ARG A 139 -12.22 -11.47 0.81
C ARG A 139 -11.72 -10.05 0.80
N LEU A 140 -12.09 -9.21 1.79
CA LEU A 140 -11.61 -7.83 1.94
C LEU A 140 -10.10 -7.74 2.14
N LEU A 141 -9.47 -8.83 2.59
CA LEU A 141 -8.04 -8.93 2.89
C LEU A 141 -7.22 -9.54 1.74
N ASP A 142 -7.88 -9.96 0.65
CA ASP A 142 -7.19 -10.52 -0.51
C ASP A 142 -6.33 -9.46 -1.21
N ALA A 143 -5.23 -9.88 -1.85
CA ALA A 143 -4.29 -8.99 -2.54
C ALA A 143 -4.95 -8.15 -3.66
N ASP A 144 -6.03 -8.65 -4.26
CA ASP A 144 -6.77 -7.94 -5.32
C ASP A 144 -7.79 -6.92 -4.78
N GLN A 145 -7.90 -6.73 -3.47
CA GLN A 145 -8.83 -5.75 -2.90
C GLN A 145 -8.27 -4.34 -2.84
N LYS A 146 -9.20 -3.39 -2.68
CA LYS A 146 -8.91 -1.95 -2.69
C LYS A 146 -7.79 -1.57 -1.70
N LEU A 147 -7.82 -2.07 -0.47
CA LEU A 147 -6.81 -1.71 0.55
C LEU A 147 -5.41 -2.22 0.20
N SER A 148 -5.31 -3.39 -0.43
CA SER A 148 -4.04 -3.95 -0.88
C SER A 148 -3.54 -3.28 -2.16
N ARG A 149 -4.41 -3.09 -3.16
CA ARG A 149 -4.11 -2.35 -4.41
C ARG A 149 -3.65 -0.92 -4.19
N LEU A 150 -4.15 -0.25 -3.15
CA LEU A 150 -3.72 1.11 -2.80
C LEU A 150 -2.44 1.14 -1.95
N ASP A 151 -1.80 -0.02 -1.72
CA ASP A 151 -0.64 -0.18 -0.86
C ASP A 151 -0.88 0.45 0.53
N ILE A 152 -2.03 0.16 1.13
CA ILE A 152 -2.39 0.64 2.46
C ILE A 152 -2.19 -0.47 3.48
N LEU A 153 -2.72 -1.65 3.18
CA LEU A 153 -2.81 -2.77 4.11
C LEU A 153 -2.39 -4.05 3.42
N GLN A 154 -1.57 -4.84 4.11
CA GLN A 154 -1.15 -6.16 3.69
C GLN A 154 -1.33 -7.14 4.84
N LEU A 155 -1.66 -8.38 4.50
CA LEU A 155 -1.69 -9.48 5.45
C LEU A 155 -0.32 -10.17 5.42
N ALA A 156 0.34 -10.28 6.58
CA ALA A 156 1.60 -11.01 6.67
C ALA A 156 1.41 -12.48 6.29
N ALA A 157 2.45 -13.13 5.76
CA ALA A 157 2.39 -14.56 5.47
C ALA A 157 2.14 -15.34 6.77
N ALA A 158 1.09 -16.16 6.77
CA ALA A 158 0.82 -17.07 7.87
C ALA A 158 1.91 -18.15 7.97
N PRO A 159 2.22 -18.64 9.19
CA PRO A 159 3.08 -19.81 9.36
C PRO A 159 2.56 -21.04 8.61
N PRO A 160 3.45 -21.95 8.19
CA PRO A 160 3.01 -23.18 7.53
C PRO A 160 2.08 -23.99 8.44
N ASN A 161 0.99 -24.51 7.85
CA ASN A 161 -0.09 -25.24 8.52
C ASN A 161 -1.02 -24.40 9.42
N GLU A 162 -0.98 -23.07 9.34
CA GLU A 162 -1.95 -22.19 9.98
C GLU A 162 -2.99 -21.63 8.98
N SER A 163 -4.07 -21.05 9.50
CA SER A 163 -5.06 -20.32 8.69
C SER A 163 -4.37 -19.22 7.90
N ALA A 164 -4.77 -18.99 6.64
CA ALA A 164 -4.27 -17.85 5.86
C ALA A 164 -4.51 -16.50 6.57
N LEU A 165 -5.54 -16.45 7.43
CA LEU A 165 -5.91 -15.28 8.22
C LEU A 165 -5.09 -15.12 9.52
N ALA A 166 -4.22 -16.08 9.86
CA ALA A 166 -3.34 -15.97 11.03
C ALA A 166 -2.25 -14.91 10.87
N GLY A 167 -2.03 -14.42 9.63
CA GLY A 167 -1.13 -13.31 9.36
C GLY A 167 -1.53 -12.03 10.08
N ALA A 168 -0.54 -11.29 10.61
CA ALA A 168 -0.76 -9.96 11.18
C ALA A 168 -1.16 -8.95 10.10
N LEU A 169 -2.08 -8.04 10.42
CA LEU A 169 -2.40 -6.90 9.57
C LEU A 169 -1.27 -5.88 9.65
N GLN A 170 -0.73 -5.51 8.49
CA GLN A 170 0.37 -4.56 8.38
C GLN A 170 -0.07 -3.36 7.56
N VAL A 171 0.04 -2.18 8.17
CA VAL A 171 -0.14 -0.91 7.46
C VAL A 171 1.17 -0.55 6.76
N SER A 172 1.08 -0.12 5.51
CA SER A 172 2.26 0.32 4.77
C SER A 172 2.90 1.53 5.44
N ARG A 173 4.24 1.61 5.39
CA ARG A 173 4.98 2.76 5.95
C ARG A 173 4.55 4.07 5.31
N ARG A 174 4.23 4.06 4.00
CA ARG A 174 3.74 5.22 3.24
C ARG A 174 2.46 5.76 3.85
N PHE A 175 1.47 4.88 4.06
CA PHE A 175 0.19 5.27 4.62
C PHE A 175 0.32 5.69 6.08
N LEU A 176 1.12 4.98 6.87
CA LEU A 176 1.41 5.37 8.26
C LEU A 176 2.07 6.74 8.34
N GLY A 177 2.97 7.08 7.41
CA GLY A 177 3.53 8.43 7.27
C GLY A 177 2.48 9.49 6.95
N LEU A 178 1.56 9.20 6.02
CA LEU A 178 0.45 10.09 5.68
C LEU A 178 -0.43 10.39 6.91
N VAL A 179 -0.76 9.34 7.68
CA VAL A 179 -1.65 9.44 8.86
C VAL A 179 -0.94 10.10 10.05
N THR A 180 0.35 9.87 10.25
CA THR A 180 1.06 10.41 11.43
C THR A 180 1.71 11.76 11.20
N ARG A 181 2.17 12.04 9.96
CA ARG A 181 2.97 13.23 9.62
C ARG A 181 2.31 14.11 8.55
N GLY A 182 1.19 13.68 7.98
CA GLY A 182 0.49 14.42 6.93
C GLY A 182 1.22 14.43 5.59
N CYS A 183 2.27 13.62 5.43
CA CYS A 183 3.03 13.48 4.20
C CYS A 183 3.24 11.99 3.88
N GLU A 184 3.06 11.63 2.61
CA GLU A 184 3.41 10.29 2.16
C GLU A 184 4.94 10.14 2.25
N THR A 185 5.40 9.26 3.12
CA THR A 185 6.81 8.86 3.09
C THR A 185 7.00 7.98 1.86
N SER A 186 7.72 8.50 0.86
CA SER A 186 8.30 7.68 -0.21
C SER A 186 9.08 6.51 0.42
N PRO A 187 9.17 5.33 -0.25
CA PRO A 187 9.94 4.22 0.25
C PRO A 187 11.35 4.70 0.62
N ALA A 188 11.80 4.34 1.82
CA ALA A 188 13.18 4.60 2.20
C ALA A 188 14.07 3.77 1.28
N PHE A 189 15.13 4.40 0.75
CA PHE A 189 16.17 3.68 0.02
C PHE A 189 16.82 2.67 0.97
N ASP A 190 16.64 1.38 0.71
CA ASP A 190 17.21 0.30 1.51
C ASP A 190 17.55 -0.92 0.62
N GLN A 191 18.07 -1.99 1.22
CA GLN A 191 18.41 -3.22 0.50
C GLN A 191 17.18 -3.92 -0.13
N HIS A 192 15.98 -3.64 0.36
CA HIS A 192 14.73 -4.22 -0.14
C HIS A 192 14.09 -3.34 -1.22
N PHE A 193 14.50 -2.07 -1.34
CA PHE A 193 14.08 -1.13 -2.37
C PHE A 193 15.26 -0.25 -2.84
N PRO A 194 16.09 -0.74 -3.79
CA PRO A 194 17.30 -0.06 -4.27
C PRO A 194 16.99 1.05 -5.28
N ALA A 195 15.95 1.84 -5.02
CA ALA A 195 15.54 2.92 -5.89
C ALA A 195 15.42 4.24 -5.13
N ARG A 196 16.02 5.29 -5.69
CA ARG A 196 16.03 6.63 -5.12
C ARG A 196 15.10 7.53 -5.91
N ARG A 197 14.19 8.21 -5.21
CA ARG A 197 13.36 9.24 -5.83
C ARG A 197 14.24 10.37 -6.36
N VAL A 198 14.09 10.68 -7.64
CA VAL A 198 14.75 11.81 -8.30
C VAL A 198 13.72 12.87 -8.63
N HIS A 199 14.10 14.13 -8.47
CA HIS A 199 13.26 15.28 -8.78
C HIS A 199 14.13 16.41 -9.32
N THR A 200 13.49 17.37 -10.00
CA THR A 200 14.14 18.56 -10.53
C THR A 200 13.29 19.80 -10.24
N ASN A 201 13.96 20.91 -9.93
CA ASN A 201 13.30 22.20 -9.79
C ASN A 201 13.05 22.88 -11.14
N LEU A 202 13.71 22.40 -12.20
CA LEU A 202 13.56 22.91 -13.57
C LEU A 202 12.16 22.61 -14.14
N THR A 203 11.83 23.31 -15.21
CA THR A 203 10.57 23.21 -15.95
C THR A 203 10.80 22.66 -17.35
N TRP A 204 9.73 22.28 -18.05
CA TRP A 204 9.82 21.76 -19.41
C TRP A 204 10.50 22.73 -20.39
N HIS A 205 10.32 24.03 -20.19
CA HIS A 205 10.93 25.08 -21.01
C HIS A 205 12.44 25.17 -20.86
N ASP A 206 13.00 24.63 -19.76
CA ASP A 206 14.45 24.59 -19.52
C ASP A 206 15.11 23.42 -20.25
N LEU A 207 14.33 22.51 -20.84
CA LEU A 207 14.82 21.36 -21.59
C LEU A 207 15.08 21.75 -23.05
N VAL A 208 16.34 22.00 -23.37
CA VAL A 208 16.78 22.30 -24.75
C VAL A 208 17.22 21.01 -25.42
N LEU A 209 16.43 20.52 -26.37
CA LEU A 209 16.70 19.32 -27.16
C LEU A 209 16.35 19.56 -28.65
N PRO A 210 16.91 18.77 -29.58
CA PRO A 210 16.47 18.78 -30.97
C PRO A 210 14.98 18.49 -31.09
N ASN A 211 14.29 19.12 -32.06
CA ASN A 211 12.85 18.95 -32.25
C ASN A 211 12.43 17.47 -32.39
N THR A 212 13.21 16.66 -33.10
CA THR A 212 12.94 15.22 -33.26
C THR A 212 12.95 14.46 -31.93
N THR A 213 13.83 14.85 -31.00
CA THR A 213 13.87 14.25 -29.66
C THR A 213 12.75 14.78 -28.79
N LEU A 214 12.37 16.05 -28.93
CA LEU A 214 11.21 16.61 -28.23
C LEU A 214 9.93 15.88 -28.65
N GLU A 215 9.70 15.67 -29.95
CA GLU A 215 8.55 14.92 -30.47
C GLU A 215 8.47 13.52 -29.85
N GLN A 216 9.59 12.79 -29.76
CA GLN A 216 9.64 11.48 -29.09
C GLN A 216 9.32 11.54 -27.59
N LEU A 217 9.72 12.61 -26.89
CA LEU A 217 9.37 12.79 -25.49
C LEU A 217 7.90 13.16 -25.32
N GLU A 218 7.31 13.88 -26.29
CA GLU A 218 5.87 14.16 -26.30
C GLU A 218 5.05 12.88 -26.49
N GLU A 219 5.50 11.94 -27.32
CA GLU A 219 4.87 10.62 -27.44
C GLU A 219 4.83 9.88 -26.09
N ILE A 220 5.94 9.92 -25.33
CA ILE A 220 5.99 9.34 -23.98
C ILE A 220 5.00 10.05 -23.05
N ARG A 221 4.95 11.38 -23.08
CA ARG A 221 4.02 12.18 -22.29
C ARG A 221 2.57 11.81 -22.60
N ASP A 222 2.22 11.74 -23.87
CA ASP A 222 0.87 11.46 -24.32
C ASP A 222 0.44 10.05 -23.90
N TRP A 223 1.35 9.07 -23.95
CA TRP A 223 1.10 7.75 -23.37
C TRP A 223 0.90 7.79 -21.86
N LEU A 224 1.72 8.53 -21.11
CA LEU A 224 1.58 8.63 -19.65
C LEU A 224 0.24 9.26 -19.26
N LEU A 225 -0.27 10.22 -20.02
CA LEU A 225 -1.54 10.89 -19.76
C LEU A 225 -2.76 10.10 -20.24
N HIS A 226 -2.66 9.43 -21.40
CA HIS A 226 -3.82 8.85 -22.11
C HIS A 226 -3.76 7.33 -22.27
N GLY A 227 -2.68 6.67 -21.88
CA GLY A 227 -2.48 5.23 -22.06
C GLY A 227 -3.58 4.38 -21.42
N ARG A 228 -4.10 4.80 -20.25
CA ARG A 228 -5.21 4.09 -19.59
C ARG A 228 -6.49 4.13 -20.41
N THR A 229 -6.82 5.28 -20.99
CA THR A 229 -7.98 5.46 -21.89
C THR A 229 -7.81 4.65 -23.17
N LEU A 230 -6.61 4.65 -23.76
CA LEU A 230 -6.30 3.84 -24.94
C LEU A 230 -6.49 2.33 -24.67
N LEU A 231 -5.98 1.83 -23.55
CA LEU A 231 -6.04 0.41 -23.22
C LEU A 231 -7.45 -0.05 -22.82
N HIS A 232 -8.12 0.71 -21.95
CA HIS A 232 -9.41 0.31 -21.37
C HIS A 232 -10.61 0.88 -22.12
N ASP A 233 -10.67 2.20 -22.29
CA ASP A 233 -11.86 2.86 -22.85
C ASP A 233 -11.98 2.59 -24.36
N TRP A 234 -10.85 2.50 -25.06
CA TRP A 234 -10.80 2.21 -26.50
C TRP A 234 -10.56 0.72 -26.80
N GLY A 235 -10.44 -0.12 -25.76
CA GLY A 235 -10.30 -1.57 -25.89
C GLY A 235 -9.03 -2.04 -26.60
N MET A 236 -7.97 -1.22 -26.65
CA MET A 236 -6.72 -1.58 -27.35
C MET A 236 -5.81 -2.54 -26.58
N GLY A 237 -6.19 -2.97 -25.37
CA GLY A 237 -5.41 -3.89 -24.55
C GLY A 237 -5.08 -5.26 -25.19
N SER A 238 -5.83 -5.68 -26.22
CA SER A 238 -5.50 -6.88 -27.00
C SER A 238 -4.41 -6.67 -28.06
N ARG A 239 -4.13 -5.41 -28.42
CA ARG A 239 -3.18 -5.01 -29.49
C ARG A 239 -1.94 -4.33 -28.95
N LEU A 240 -2.01 -3.75 -27.76
CA LEU A 240 -0.93 -3.02 -27.12
C LEU A 240 -0.53 -3.73 -25.82
N ARG A 241 0.77 -3.83 -25.58
CA ARG A 241 1.28 -4.32 -24.30
C ARG A 241 1.09 -3.25 -23.22
N PRO A 242 0.74 -3.62 -21.98
CA PRO A 242 0.68 -2.68 -20.88
C PRO A 242 2.08 -2.11 -20.57
N GLY A 243 2.12 -0.82 -20.24
CA GLY A 243 3.37 -0.09 -19.97
C GLY A 243 4.00 0.54 -21.22
N TYR A 244 4.98 1.42 -20.99
CA TYR A 244 5.77 2.06 -22.03
C TYR A 244 7.24 1.99 -21.67
N THR A 245 8.06 1.46 -22.58
CA THR A 245 9.50 1.33 -22.38
C THR A 245 10.21 2.23 -23.36
N SER A 246 11.12 3.06 -22.85
CA SER A 246 11.90 4.00 -23.66
C SER A 246 13.37 3.90 -23.31
N LEU A 247 14.22 3.99 -24.34
CA LEU A 247 15.66 3.96 -24.19
C LEU A 247 16.22 5.36 -24.45
N PHE A 248 16.84 5.95 -23.42
CA PHE A 248 17.47 7.26 -23.51
C PHE A 248 18.95 7.06 -23.86
N CYS A 249 19.31 7.28 -25.13
CA CYS A 249 20.70 7.14 -25.61
C CYS A 249 21.37 8.50 -25.84
N GLY A 250 22.64 8.61 -25.45
CA GLY A 250 23.49 9.76 -25.79
C GLY A 250 24.71 9.87 -24.87
N PRO A 251 25.65 10.78 -25.15
CA PRO A 251 26.79 11.07 -24.27
C PRO A 251 26.37 11.46 -22.83
N PRO A 252 27.23 11.28 -21.81
CA PRO A 252 26.94 11.78 -20.47
C PRO A 252 26.68 13.29 -20.48
N GLY A 253 25.76 13.77 -19.65
CA GLY A 253 25.41 15.19 -19.55
C GLY A 253 24.38 15.71 -20.55
N THR A 254 23.87 14.90 -21.49
CA THR A 254 22.83 15.32 -22.46
C THR A 254 21.41 15.39 -21.90
N GLY A 255 21.24 15.52 -20.58
CA GLY A 255 19.94 15.72 -19.96
C GLY A 255 19.05 14.47 -19.85
N LYS A 256 19.52 13.25 -20.07
CA LYS A 256 18.69 12.01 -19.97
C LYS A 256 17.90 11.89 -18.66
N THR A 257 18.60 11.97 -17.53
CA THR A 257 17.96 11.95 -16.21
C THR A 257 17.05 13.17 -15.99
N LEU A 258 17.43 14.33 -16.55
CA LEU A 258 16.62 15.54 -16.47
C LEU A 258 15.30 15.38 -17.23
N SER A 259 15.33 14.85 -18.45
CA SER A 259 14.14 14.57 -19.26
C SER A 259 13.18 13.63 -18.55
N ALA A 260 13.68 12.55 -17.92
CA ALA A 260 12.87 11.64 -17.12
C ALA A 260 12.21 12.36 -15.92
N CYS A 261 12.98 13.15 -15.16
CA CYS A 261 12.44 13.96 -14.05
C CYS A 261 11.37 14.96 -14.50
N LEU A 262 11.56 15.59 -15.67
CA LEU A 262 10.63 16.56 -16.21
C LEU A 262 9.34 15.91 -16.73
N LEU A 263 9.42 14.75 -17.38
CA LEU A 263 8.25 13.93 -17.73
C LEU A 263 7.44 13.56 -16.48
N GLY A 264 8.14 13.13 -15.42
CA GLY A 264 7.55 12.86 -14.12
C GLY A 264 6.77 14.05 -13.56
N LYS A 265 7.42 15.22 -13.54
CA LYS A 265 6.83 16.47 -13.07
C LYS A 265 5.60 16.89 -13.88
N LEU A 266 5.63 16.76 -15.20
CA LEU A 266 4.51 17.12 -16.08
C LEU A 266 3.31 16.20 -15.92
N CYS A 267 3.56 14.89 -15.78
CA CYS A 267 2.49 13.89 -15.67
C CYS A 267 2.07 13.63 -14.21
N ASN A 268 2.59 14.41 -13.26
CA ASN A 268 2.37 14.24 -11.82
C ASN A 268 2.65 12.80 -11.34
N CYS A 269 3.72 12.18 -11.86
CA CYS A 269 4.16 10.85 -11.45
C CYS A 269 5.56 10.91 -10.80
N GLU A 270 5.79 10.02 -9.85
CA GLU A 270 7.07 9.93 -9.16
C GLU A 270 8.09 9.20 -10.03
N VAL A 271 9.33 9.72 -10.05
CA VAL A 271 10.44 9.12 -10.79
C VAL A 271 11.42 8.49 -9.81
N TYR A 272 11.66 7.19 -9.98
CA TYR A 272 12.60 6.43 -9.16
C TYR A 272 13.78 6.00 -10.01
N LYS A 273 14.97 6.50 -9.67
CA LYS A 273 16.24 6.05 -10.23
C LYS A 273 16.65 4.76 -9.52
N ILE A 274 16.75 3.66 -10.27
CA ILE A 274 17.17 2.36 -9.74
C ILE A 274 18.69 2.30 -9.76
N ASP A 275 19.29 1.97 -8.62
CA ASP A 275 20.72 1.75 -8.50
C ASP A 275 21.05 0.29 -8.86
N LEU A 276 21.51 0.08 -10.09
CA LEU A 276 21.83 -1.26 -10.57
C LEU A 276 22.99 -1.91 -9.81
N SER A 277 23.88 -1.12 -9.22
CA SER A 277 25.03 -1.65 -8.46
C SER A 277 24.60 -2.38 -7.18
N MET A 278 23.45 -1.97 -6.60
CA MET A 278 22.84 -2.65 -5.46
C MET A 278 21.96 -3.83 -5.86
N VAL A 279 21.44 -3.82 -7.09
CA VAL A 279 20.61 -4.89 -7.64
C VAL A 279 21.45 -6.08 -8.06
N VAL A 280 22.64 -5.86 -8.64
CA VAL A 280 23.56 -6.92 -9.09
C VAL A 280 24.29 -7.54 -7.90
N SER A 281 23.71 -8.59 -7.31
CA SER A 281 24.38 -9.40 -6.29
C SER A 281 25.35 -10.40 -6.93
N LYS A 282 26.38 -10.80 -6.17
CA LYS A 282 27.29 -11.93 -6.53
C LYS A 282 26.54 -13.27 -6.66
N TYR A 283 25.33 -13.37 -6.10
CA TYR A 283 24.50 -14.56 -6.11
C TYR A 283 23.44 -14.47 -7.21
N ILE A 284 23.44 -15.43 -8.13
CA ILE A 284 22.48 -15.54 -9.22
C ILE A 284 21.08 -15.80 -8.62
N GLY A 285 20.07 -15.01 -9.03
CA GLY A 285 18.67 -15.14 -8.61
C GLY A 285 18.22 -14.17 -7.51
N GLU A 286 19.12 -13.60 -6.71
CA GLU A 286 18.77 -12.55 -5.74
C GLU A 286 18.52 -11.20 -6.43
N THR A 287 19.32 -10.87 -7.45
CA THR A 287 19.08 -9.78 -8.41
C THR A 287 17.65 -9.79 -8.99
N GLU A 288 17.16 -10.96 -9.42
CA GLU A 288 15.84 -11.12 -10.03
C GLU A 288 14.72 -10.89 -9.01
N LYS A 289 14.88 -11.41 -7.78
CA LYS A 289 13.92 -11.19 -6.69
C LYS A 289 13.83 -9.72 -6.30
N ASN A 290 14.96 -9.02 -6.25
CA ASN A 290 14.97 -7.59 -5.92
C ASN A 290 14.33 -6.75 -7.04
N LEU A 291 14.59 -7.07 -8.32
CA LEU A 291 13.91 -6.43 -9.44
C LEU A 291 12.40 -6.70 -9.43
N ALA A 292 11.97 -7.95 -9.21
CA ALA A 292 10.56 -8.31 -9.13
C ALA A 292 9.84 -7.47 -8.06
N ARG A 293 10.40 -7.36 -6.86
CA ARG A 293 9.85 -6.53 -5.79
C ARG A 293 9.74 -5.05 -6.17
N VAL A 294 10.70 -4.50 -6.90
CA VAL A 294 10.66 -3.10 -7.37
C VAL A 294 9.50 -2.92 -8.37
N PHE A 295 9.31 -3.85 -9.29
CA PHE A 295 8.20 -3.83 -10.24
C PHE A 295 6.84 -4.00 -9.54
N ASP A 296 6.72 -4.97 -8.63
CA ASP A 296 5.49 -5.22 -7.85
C ASP A 296 5.09 -3.97 -7.06
N GLN A 297 6.05 -3.28 -6.45
CA GLN A 297 5.78 -2.02 -5.75
C GLN A 297 5.37 -0.90 -6.70
N ALA A 298 5.90 -0.85 -7.92
CA ALA A 298 5.63 0.20 -8.88
C ALA A 298 4.30 0.01 -9.65
N GLU A 299 3.84 -1.23 -9.81
CA GLU A 299 2.70 -1.60 -10.66
C GLU A 299 1.42 -0.81 -10.32
N HIS A 300 1.13 -0.66 -9.03
CA HIS A 300 -0.06 0.05 -8.58
C HIS A 300 0.15 1.55 -8.31
N ARG A 301 1.39 2.04 -8.43
CA ARG A 301 1.76 3.41 -8.03
C ARG A 301 1.96 4.36 -9.20
N GLY A 302 1.93 3.87 -10.45
CA GLY A 302 2.09 4.70 -11.64
C GLY A 302 3.44 5.42 -11.71
N TRP A 303 4.49 4.79 -11.19
CA TRP A 303 5.83 5.35 -11.12
C TRP A 303 6.57 5.25 -12.45
N ILE A 304 7.45 6.22 -12.73
CA ILE A 304 8.47 6.10 -13.77
C ILE A 304 9.71 5.47 -13.12
N LEU A 305 10.04 4.25 -13.56
CA LEU A 305 11.28 3.57 -13.18
C LEU A 305 12.38 3.94 -14.16
N PHE A 306 13.38 4.67 -13.68
CA PHE A 306 14.55 5.09 -14.46
C PHE A 306 15.74 4.19 -14.12
N PHE A 307 16.13 3.35 -15.07
CA PHE A 307 17.32 2.49 -14.98
C PHE A 307 18.50 3.23 -15.60
N ASP A 308 19.44 3.67 -14.78
CA ASP A 308 20.68 4.31 -15.25
C ASP A 308 21.73 3.23 -15.50
N GLU A 309 22.57 3.40 -16.54
CA GLU A 309 23.60 2.40 -16.93
C GLU A 309 23.00 1.00 -17.20
N ALA A 310 21.83 0.98 -17.84
CA ALA A 310 21.07 -0.23 -18.16
C ALA A 310 21.85 -1.27 -18.99
N ASP A 311 22.91 -0.85 -19.68
CA ASP A 311 23.84 -1.73 -20.40
C ASP A 311 24.52 -2.76 -19.49
N ALA A 312 24.69 -2.47 -18.20
CA ALA A 312 25.24 -3.42 -17.22
C ALA A 312 24.30 -4.62 -16.93
N LEU A 313 22.98 -4.43 -17.06
CA LEU A 313 21.98 -5.48 -16.80
C LEU A 313 21.44 -6.14 -18.08
N PHE A 314 21.22 -5.35 -19.13
CA PHE A 314 20.56 -5.81 -20.35
C PHE A 314 21.55 -6.10 -21.50
N GLY A 315 22.84 -6.21 -21.17
CA GLY A 315 23.89 -6.61 -22.10
C GLY A 315 23.62 -7.98 -22.73
N LYS A 316 24.22 -8.22 -23.91
CA LYS A 316 24.15 -9.54 -24.57
C LYS A 316 24.66 -10.61 -23.60
N ARG A 317 23.90 -11.71 -23.44
CA ARG A 317 24.39 -12.94 -22.78
C ARG A 317 25.75 -13.30 -23.39
N THR A 318 26.84 -13.00 -22.69
CA THR A 318 28.15 -13.58 -23.00
C THR A 318 27.99 -15.08 -22.80
N ARG A 319 28.26 -15.86 -23.85
CA ARG A 319 28.45 -17.31 -23.72
C ARG A 319 29.52 -17.49 -22.64
N VAL A 320 29.14 -18.11 -21.52
CA VAL A 320 30.09 -18.62 -20.56
C VAL A 320 30.83 -19.73 -21.32
N GLU A 321 32.04 -19.44 -21.79
CA GLU A 321 32.96 -20.50 -22.20
C GLU A 321 33.57 -21.04 -20.91
N ASP A 322 33.14 -22.24 -20.54
CA ASP A 322 33.72 -23.01 -19.45
C ASP A 322 35.23 -23.18 -19.69
N SER A 323 36.04 -22.79 -18.70
CA SER A 323 37.45 -23.17 -18.58
C SER A 323 37.64 -23.96 -17.30
#